data_AF-A0A2V5QMW7-F1
#
_entry.id   AF-A0A2V5QMW7-F1
#
_cell.length_a   1.000
_cell.length_b   1.000
_cell.length_c   1.000
_cell.angle_alpha   90.00
_cell.angle_beta   90.00
_cell.angle_gamma   90.00
#
_symmetry.space_group_name_H-M   'P 1'
#
loop_
_entity.id
_entity.type
_entity.pdbx_description
1 polymer ?
#
loop_
_entity_poly.entity_id
_entity_poly.type
_entity_poly.pdbx_seq_one_letter_code
_entity_poly.pdbx_strand_id
1 'polypeptide(L)'
;RMLADIYRKLEAFRLVNGYGLFRVMTKDRCEIILEGSDDGMEWLPYEFKWKPGDVKRAPGWCAPHQPRLDWQMWFAALGTPQENPWIGGLVVRLLQGSHDVDRLLAHNPFPDKPPRYVRAMYYRYRFTTPSERRRTGAWWKRQELREYLPTISLDQLR
;
A
#
# COMPACT_ATOMS: atom_id res chain seq x y z
N ARG A 1 27.62 4.71 19.54
CA ARG A 1 28.86 5.05 18.80
C ARG A 1 29.85 3.89 18.86
N MET A 2 30.28 3.45 20.06
CA MET A 2 31.15 2.27 20.27
C MET A 2 30.82 1.02 19.43
N LEU A 3 29.56 0.55 19.40
CA LEU A 3 29.16 -0.62 18.59
C LEU A 3 29.36 -0.42 17.08
N ALA A 4 29.12 0.79 16.57
CA ALA A 4 29.33 1.11 15.16
C ALA A 4 30.81 1.23 14.80
N ASP A 5 31.66 1.59 15.77
CA ASP A 5 33.12 1.62 15.61
C ASP A 5 33.71 0.21 15.62
N ILE A 6 33.25 -0.65 16.54
CA ILE A 6 33.63 -2.08 16.60
C ILE A 6 33.19 -2.80 15.31
N TYR A 7 31.95 -2.59 14.86
CA TYR A 7 31.45 -3.16 13.61
C TYR A 7 32.33 -2.77 12.42
N ARG A 8 32.65 -1.48 12.23
CA ARG A 8 33.50 -1.01 11.13
C ARG A 8 34.88 -1.64 11.11
N LYS A 9 35.49 -1.88 12.29
CA LYS A 9 36.82 -2.51 12.39
C LYS A 9 36.79 -4.01 12.05
N LEU A 10 35.68 -4.69 12.36
CA LEU A 10 35.56 -6.14 12.17
C LEU A 10 34.89 -6.52 10.84
N GLU A 11 34.17 -5.61 10.18
CA GLU A 11 33.47 -5.83 8.91
C GLU A 11 34.42 -6.28 7.79
N ALA A 12 35.62 -5.71 7.70
CA ALA A 12 36.64 -6.09 6.70
C ALA A 12 37.06 -7.56 6.81
N PHE A 13 37.04 -8.12 8.03
CA PHE A 13 37.34 -9.53 8.30
C PHE A 13 36.14 -10.45 8.07
N ARG A 14 34.95 -9.91 7.74
CA ARG A 14 33.69 -10.65 7.58
C ARG A 14 33.29 -11.50 8.81
N LEU A 15 33.84 -11.19 9.99
CA LEU A 15 33.57 -11.89 11.26
C LEU A 15 32.21 -11.53 11.87
N VAL A 16 31.72 -10.33 11.57
CA VAL A 16 30.40 -9.82 11.97
C VAL A 16 29.73 -9.21 10.76
N ASN A 17 28.43 -9.44 10.61
CA ASN A 17 27.63 -8.89 9.52
C ASN A 17 26.41 -8.18 10.10
N GLY A 18 26.13 -6.98 9.58
CA GLY A 18 24.87 -6.29 9.84
C GLY A 18 23.75 -6.97 9.05
N TYR A 19 23.23 -8.09 9.55
CA TYR A 19 22.08 -8.74 8.92
C TYR A 19 20.79 -7.98 9.25
N GLY A 20 20.17 -7.45 8.23
CA GLY A 20 18.82 -6.91 8.29
C GLY A 20 18.29 -6.80 6.89
N LEU A 21 17.27 -7.59 6.56
CA LEU A 21 16.60 -7.56 5.24
C LEU A 21 16.16 -6.13 4.86
N PHE A 22 15.89 -5.28 5.86
CA PHE A 22 15.58 -3.86 5.72
C PHE A 22 16.37 -3.00 6.73
N ARG A 23 17.71 -3.08 6.67
CA ARG A 23 18.62 -2.41 7.61
C ARG A 23 18.42 -0.89 7.73
N VAL A 24 17.91 -0.23 6.69
CA VAL A 24 17.57 1.20 6.70
C VAL A 24 16.08 1.36 6.43
N MET A 25 15.36 1.84 7.43
CA MET A 25 13.92 2.11 7.32
C MET A 25 13.69 3.49 6.70
N THR A 26 12.83 3.55 5.68
CA THR A 26 12.38 4.82 5.12
C THR A 26 11.47 5.56 6.10
N LYS A 27 11.52 6.89 6.09
CA LYS A 27 10.57 7.74 6.85
C LYS A 27 9.28 8.01 6.08
N ASP A 28 9.35 7.85 4.76
CA ASP A 28 8.23 8.00 3.84
C ASP A 28 7.74 6.61 3.44
N ARG A 29 6.42 6.46 3.39
CA ARG A 29 5.75 5.23 3.00
C ARG A 29 4.91 5.51 1.76
N CYS A 30 5.41 5.15 0.60
CA CYS A 30 4.63 5.26 -0.61
C CYS A 30 3.64 4.09 -0.71
N GLU A 31 2.41 4.39 -1.10
CA GLU A 31 1.30 3.44 -1.10
C GLU A 31 0.49 3.61 -2.38
N ILE A 32 0.09 2.47 -2.95
CA ILE A 32 -0.90 2.40 -4.01
C ILE A 32 -2.27 2.24 -3.35
N ILE A 33 -3.22 3.10 -3.71
CA ILE A 33 -4.61 3.05 -3.27
C ILE A 33 -5.47 2.70 -4.48
N LEU A 34 -6.18 1.58 -4.40
CA LEU A 34 -7.15 1.19 -5.42
C LEU A 34 -8.46 1.88 -5.14
N GLU A 35 -9.04 2.51 -6.15
CA GLU A 35 -10.31 3.22 -6.05
C GLU A 35 -11.26 2.70 -7.11
N GLY A 36 -12.52 2.46 -6.72
CA GLY A 36 -13.60 2.12 -7.63
C GLY A 36 -14.55 3.31 -7.84
N SER A 37 -15.21 3.32 -8.98
CA SER A 37 -16.23 4.32 -9.32
C SER A 37 -17.30 3.74 -10.24
N ASP A 38 -18.54 4.17 -10.07
CA ASP A 38 -19.65 3.84 -10.97
C ASP A 38 -19.87 4.87 -12.08
N ASP A 39 -19.48 6.12 -11.85
CA ASP A 39 -19.74 7.25 -12.75
C ASP A 39 -18.47 7.90 -13.31
N GLY A 40 -17.29 7.51 -12.81
CA GLY A 40 -16.00 8.08 -13.14
C GLY A 40 -15.70 9.42 -12.46
N MET A 41 -16.60 9.91 -11.61
CA MET A 41 -16.49 11.20 -10.91
C MET A 41 -16.25 11.01 -9.42
N GLU A 42 -17.05 10.17 -8.75
CA GLU A 42 -16.87 9.82 -7.35
C GLU A 42 -16.04 8.54 -7.22
N TRP A 43 -14.94 8.62 -6.46
CA TRP A 43 -13.97 7.54 -6.32
C TRP A 43 -13.87 7.10 -4.86
N LEU A 44 -14.19 5.82 -4.63
CA LEU A 44 -14.20 5.23 -3.30
C LEU A 44 -13.03 4.25 -3.12
N PRO A 45 -12.23 4.38 -2.06
CA PRO A 45 -11.06 3.54 -1.85
C PRO A 45 -11.44 2.14 -1.36
N TYR A 46 -10.79 1.14 -1.92
CA TYR A 46 -10.73 -0.20 -1.31
C TYR A 46 -9.74 -0.19 -0.16
N GLU A 47 -10.18 -0.61 1.03
CA GLU A 47 -9.30 -0.67 2.20
C GLU A 47 -8.70 -2.07 2.34
N PHE A 48 -7.39 -2.11 2.54
CA PHE A 48 -6.64 -3.34 2.78
C PHE A 48 -6.51 -3.60 4.27
N LYS A 49 -6.22 -4.85 4.68
CA LYS A 49 -6.27 -5.25 6.10
C LYS A 49 -5.17 -4.66 6.96
N TRP A 50 -3.98 -4.46 6.40
CA TRP A 50 -2.76 -4.22 7.19
C TRP A 50 -1.92 -3.05 6.70
N LYS A 51 -1.86 -2.78 5.38
CA LYS A 51 -1.11 -1.62 4.86
C LYS A 51 -1.85 -0.30 5.17
N PRO A 52 -1.19 0.86 5.16
CA PRO A 52 -1.87 2.15 5.27
C PRO A 52 -2.97 2.35 4.20
N GLY A 53 -4.02 3.06 4.59
CA GLY A 53 -5.21 3.38 3.81
C GLY A 53 -5.84 4.64 4.40
N ASP A 54 -6.99 4.52 5.07
CA ASP A 54 -7.56 5.62 5.86
C ASP A 54 -6.50 6.26 6.81
N VAL A 55 -6.34 7.59 6.71
CA VAL A 55 -5.40 8.38 7.49
C VAL A 55 -5.71 8.38 8.99
N LYS A 56 -6.96 8.08 9.37
CA LYS A 56 -7.38 7.95 10.77
C LYS A 56 -7.16 6.54 11.33
N ARG A 57 -6.81 5.56 10.50
CA ARG A 57 -6.53 4.20 10.95
C ARG A 57 -5.12 4.08 11.54
N ALA A 58 -5.06 3.57 12.78
CA ALA A 58 -3.82 3.24 13.43
C ALA A 58 -3.08 2.09 12.71
N PRO A 59 -1.74 2.07 12.69
CA PRO A 59 -0.99 0.89 12.26
C PRO A 59 -1.36 -0.33 13.13
N GLY A 60 -1.62 -1.47 12.49
CA GLY A 60 -1.90 -2.73 13.18
C GLY A 60 -0.66 -3.58 13.41
N TRP A 61 -0.80 -4.59 14.28
CA TRP A 61 0.19 -5.67 14.46
C TRP A 61 -0.30 -6.93 13.75
N CYS A 62 0.43 -7.37 12.71
CA CYS A 62 0.06 -8.55 11.93
C CYS A 62 0.85 -9.81 12.30
N ALA A 63 1.98 -9.71 13.01
CA ALA A 63 2.78 -10.89 13.36
C ALA A 63 1.95 -11.86 14.22
N PRO A 64 2.03 -13.19 13.98
CA PRO A 64 2.89 -13.90 13.03
C PRO A 64 2.30 -14.08 11.61
N HIS A 65 1.12 -13.54 11.33
CA HIS A 65 0.50 -13.60 10.02
C HIS A 65 1.31 -12.77 8.99
N GLN A 66 1.47 -13.32 7.80
CA GLN A 66 2.14 -12.66 6.68
C GLN A 66 1.09 -12.21 5.66
N PRO A 67 0.67 -10.94 5.67
CA PRO A 67 -0.39 -10.47 4.80
C PRO A 67 0.12 -10.34 3.36
N ARG A 68 -0.05 -11.43 2.59
CA ARG A 68 0.58 -11.59 1.27
C ARG A 68 0.20 -10.46 0.30
N LEU A 69 -1.08 -10.10 0.23
CA LEU A 69 -1.54 -9.04 -0.68
C LEU A 69 -1.00 -7.66 -0.26
N ASP A 70 -1.22 -7.25 0.99
CA ASP A 70 -0.71 -5.97 1.53
C ASP A 70 0.81 -5.83 1.38
N TRP A 71 1.53 -6.92 1.57
CA TRP A 71 2.99 -6.99 1.41
C TRP A 71 3.41 -6.85 -0.05
N GLN A 72 2.71 -7.52 -0.98
CA GLN A 72 2.93 -7.36 -2.42
C GLN A 72 2.63 -5.92 -2.88
N MET A 73 1.58 -5.28 -2.36
CA MET A 73 1.29 -3.87 -2.63
C MET A 73 2.44 -2.94 -2.22
N TRP A 74 3.08 -3.21 -1.07
CA TRP A 74 4.25 -2.44 -0.64
C TRP A 74 5.43 -2.57 -1.62
N PHE A 75 5.70 -3.78 -2.11
CA PHE A 75 6.74 -3.97 -3.12
C PHE A 75 6.38 -3.31 -4.46
N ALA A 76 5.14 -3.42 -4.90
CA ALA A 76 4.71 -2.81 -6.15
C ALA A 76 4.82 -1.29 -6.14
N ALA A 77 4.63 -0.65 -4.98
CA ALA A 77 4.86 0.77 -4.79
C ALA A 77 6.32 1.20 -5.03
N LEU A 78 7.28 0.27 -5.01
CA LEU A 78 8.69 0.55 -5.32
C LEU A 78 9.01 0.53 -6.82
N GLY A 79 8.07 0.05 -7.64
CA GLY A 79 8.24 -0.06 -9.10
C GLY A 79 7.10 0.57 -9.88
N THR A 80 6.94 0.11 -11.10
CA THR A 80 5.95 0.53 -12.08
C THR A 80 4.87 -0.54 -12.27
N PRO A 81 3.70 -0.18 -12.82
CA PRO A 81 2.68 -1.18 -13.14
C PRO A 81 3.15 -2.25 -14.12
N GLN A 82 4.04 -1.90 -15.06
CA GLN A 82 4.60 -2.83 -16.04
C GLN A 82 5.47 -3.91 -15.40
N GLU A 83 6.17 -3.56 -14.32
CA GLU A 83 6.95 -4.50 -13.50
C GLU A 83 6.05 -5.33 -12.56
N ASN A 84 4.79 -4.93 -12.38
CA ASN A 84 3.83 -5.55 -11.47
C ASN A 84 2.52 -5.94 -12.19
N PRO A 85 2.57 -6.81 -13.23
CA PRO A 85 1.40 -7.14 -14.06
C PRO A 85 0.26 -7.80 -13.28
N TRP A 86 0.55 -8.40 -12.12
CA TRP A 86 -0.46 -8.97 -11.23
C TRP A 86 -1.48 -7.93 -10.73
N ILE A 87 -1.12 -6.64 -10.65
CA ILE A 87 -2.05 -5.57 -10.27
C ILE A 87 -3.14 -5.41 -11.32
N GLY A 88 -2.81 -5.54 -12.61
CA GLY A 88 -3.81 -5.55 -13.67
C GLY A 88 -4.82 -6.68 -13.48
N GLY A 89 -4.33 -7.89 -13.17
CA GLY A 89 -5.20 -9.02 -12.83
C GLY A 89 -6.07 -8.76 -11.60
N LEU A 90 -5.53 -8.16 -10.55
CA LEU A 90 -6.29 -7.76 -9.37
C LEU A 90 -7.40 -6.77 -9.73
N VAL A 91 -7.10 -5.73 -10.50
CA VAL A 91 -8.06 -4.71 -10.96
C VAL A 91 -9.18 -5.35 -11.79
N VAL A 92 -8.86 -6.25 -12.71
CA VAL A 92 -9.86 -6.99 -13.50
C VAL A 92 -10.79 -7.79 -12.59
N ARG A 93 -10.25 -8.47 -11.57
CA ARG A 93 -11.06 -9.25 -10.63
C ARG A 93 -11.96 -8.38 -9.74
N LEU A 94 -11.52 -7.16 -9.41
CA LEU A 94 -12.38 -6.18 -8.73
C LEU A 94 -13.53 -5.70 -9.63
N LEU A 95 -13.23 -5.35 -10.88
CA LEU A 95 -14.24 -4.97 -11.88
C LEU A 95 -15.25 -6.11 -12.16
N GLN A 96 -14.84 -7.36 -11.98
CA GLN A 96 -15.73 -8.54 -12.10
C GLN A 96 -16.53 -8.85 -10.82
N GLY A 97 -16.30 -8.15 -9.71
CA GLY A 97 -16.96 -8.44 -8.44
C GLY A 97 -16.53 -9.78 -7.82
N SER A 98 -15.26 -10.16 -7.99
CA SER A 98 -14.75 -11.43 -7.49
C SER A 98 -14.81 -11.56 -5.97
N HIS A 99 -15.69 -12.41 -5.45
CA HIS A 99 -15.79 -12.72 -4.02
C HIS A 99 -14.45 -13.20 -3.41
N ASP A 100 -13.61 -13.92 -4.16
CA ASP A 100 -12.30 -14.34 -3.65
C ASP A 100 -11.33 -13.18 -3.41
N VAL A 101 -11.43 -12.12 -4.19
CA VAL A 101 -10.60 -10.92 -4.05
C VAL A 101 -11.16 -10.01 -2.97
N ASP A 102 -12.49 -9.88 -2.92
CA ASP A 102 -13.19 -9.14 -1.88
C ASP A 102 -12.77 -9.59 -0.47
N ARG A 103 -12.70 -10.91 -0.24
CA ARG A 103 -12.25 -11.49 1.03
C ARG A 103 -10.79 -11.17 1.40
N LEU A 104 -9.95 -10.73 0.45
CA LEU A 104 -8.58 -10.29 0.74
C LEU A 104 -8.55 -8.86 1.31
N LEU A 105 -9.58 -8.07 1.04
CA LEU A 105 -9.71 -6.68 1.48
C LEU A 105 -10.38 -6.60 2.87
N ALA A 106 -10.22 -5.45 3.51
CA ALA A 106 -10.87 -5.12 4.77
C ALA A 106 -12.23 -4.45 4.54
N HIS A 107 -12.31 -3.60 3.52
CA HIS A 107 -13.55 -2.95 3.12
C HIS A 107 -13.61 -2.84 1.60
N ASN A 108 -14.74 -3.25 1.06
CA ASN A 108 -15.14 -3.04 -0.32
C ASN A 108 -16.31 -2.06 -0.34
N PRO A 109 -16.16 -0.89 -0.99
CA PRO A 109 -17.22 0.11 -1.06
C PRO A 109 -18.36 -0.27 -2.03
N PHE A 110 -18.23 -1.38 -2.75
CA PHE A 110 -19.16 -1.87 -3.78
C PHE A 110 -19.65 -3.30 -3.46
N PRO A 111 -20.41 -3.50 -2.36
CA PRO A 111 -20.82 -4.85 -1.92
C PRO A 111 -21.91 -5.47 -2.80
N ASP A 112 -22.82 -4.66 -3.34
CA ASP A 112 -24.00 -5.14 -4.07
C ASP A 112 -23.74 -5.34 -5.56
N LYS A 113 -22.90 -4.48 -6.14
CA LYS A 113 -22.56 -4.47 -7.56
C LYS A 113 -21.14 -3.97 -7.75
N PRO A 114 -20.29 -4.64 -8.55
CA PRO A 114 -18.93 -4.16 -8.78
C PRO A 114 -18.90 -2.82 -9.52
N PRO A 115 -17.85 -2.01 -9.30
CA PRO A 115 -17.74 -0.71 -9.94
C PRO A 115 -17.55 -0.83 -11.45
N ARG A 116 -17.96 0.19 -12.19
CA ARG A 116 -17.71 0.27 -13.64
C ARG A 116 -16.26 0.62 -13.98
N TYR A 117 -15.59 1.34 -13.09
CA TYR A 117 -14.25 1.84 -13.25
C TYR A 117 -13.40 1.52 -12.03
N VAL A 118 -12.14 1.19 -12.25
CA VAL A 118 -11.14 1.10 -11.19
C VAL A 118 -9.89 1.84 -11.64
N ARG A 119 -9.28 2.61 -10.74
CA ARG A 119 -7.97 3.23 -10.93
C ARG A 119 -7.06 2.93 -9.76
N ALA A 120 -5.77 3.20 -9.92
CA ALA A 120 -4.82 3.11 -8.81
C ALA A 120 -4.06 4.42 -8.66
N MET A 121 -4.14 5.02 -7.47
CA MET A 121 -3.50 6.28 -7.14
C MET A 121 -2.26 6.05 -6.28
N TYR A 122 -1.21 6.83 -6.51
CA TYR A 122 0.06 6.74 -5.80
C TYR A 122 0.19 7.88 -4.79
N TYR A 123 0.27 7.52 -3.52
CA TYR A 123 0.32 8.45 -2.39
C TYR A 123 1.61 8.30 -1.61
N ARG A 124 2.08 9.40 -1.04
CA ARG A 124 3.09 9.39 0.02
C ARG A 124 2.43 9.55 1.38
N TYR A 125 2.63 8.57 2.25
CA TYR A 125 2.23 8.59 3.65
C TYR A 125 3.41 8.94 4.55
N ARG A 126 3.11 9.74 5.58
CA ARG A 126 4.00 10.07 6.71
C ARG A 126 3.20 10.02 7.99
N PHE A 127 3.83 9.62 9.10
CA PHE A 127 3.19 9.75 10.40
C PHE A 127 2.92 11.23 10.73
N THR A 128 1.78 11.47 11.36
CA THR A 128 1.51 12.74 12.04
C THR A 128 2.42 12.92 13.24
N THR A 129 2.75 14.16 13.58
CA THR A 129 3.35 14.49 14.88
C THR A 129 2.32 14.32 16.02
N PRO A 130 2.76 14.25 17.29
CA PRO A 130 1.84 14.22 18.43
C PRO A 130 0.86 15.41 18.48
N SER A 131 1.28 16.61 18.07
CA SER A 131 0.40 17.78 18.03
C SER A 131 -0.62 17.70 16.89
N GLU A 132 -0.21 17.25 15.70
CA GLU A 132 -1.12 17.02 14.57
C GLU A 132 -2.18 15.97 14.92
N ARG A 133 -1.76 14.83 15.48
CA ARG A 133 -2.67 13.75 15.88
C ARG A 133 -3.69 14.19 16.93
N ARG A 134 -3.27 14.98 17.93
CA ARG A 134 -4.21 15.55 18.93
C ARG A 134 -5.27 16.45 18.31
N ARG A 135 -4.92 17.18 17.24
CA ARG A 135 -5.83 18.13 16.58
C ARG A 135 -6.76 17.47 15.59
N THR A 136 -6.29 16.49 14.82
CA THR A 136 -7.04 15.91 13.69
C THR A 136 -7.56 14.50 13.95
N GLY A 137 -7.03 13.82 14.97
CA GLY A 137 -7.25 12.39 15.21
C GLY A 137 -6.54 11.47 14.20
N ALA A 138 -5.89 12.02 13.17
CA ALA A 138 -5.22 11.23 12.15
C ALA A 138 -3.90 10.64 12.66
N TRP A 139 -3.58 9.44 12.20
CA TRP A 139 -2.27 8.80 12.39
C TRP A 139 -1.30 9.11 11.26
N TRP A 140 -1.87 9.38 10.07
CA TRP A 140 -1.11 9.61 8.87
C TRP A 140 -1.44 10.96 8.24
N LYS A 141 -0.46 11.52 7.55
CA LYS A 141 -0.65 12.52 6.51
C LYS A 141 -0.43 11.82 5.19
N ARG A 142 -1.33 12.02 4.23
CA ARG A 142 -1.17 11.53 2.86
C ARG A 142 -1.06 12.69 1.88
N GLN A 143 -0.22 12.53 0.88
CA GLN A 143 -0.12 13.44 -0.25
C GLN A 143 -0.24 12.63 -1.54
N GLU A 144 -1.16 13.03 -2.39
CA GLU A 144 -1.25 12.47 -3.75
C GLU A 144 -0.03 12.90 -4.54
N LEU A 145 0.61 11.95 -5.21
CA LEU A 145 1.78 12.22 -6.03
C LEU A 145 1.46 12.12 -7.51
N ARG A 146 0.80 11.04 -7.92
CA ARG A 146 0.47 10.74 -9.30
C ARG A 146 -0.51 9.58 -9.39
N GLU A 147 -1.02 9.35 -10.58
CA GLU A 147 -1.66 8.09 -10.93
C GLU A 147 -0.60 6.97 -11.03
N TYR A 148 -0.92 5.79 -10.49
CA TYR A 148 -0.14 4.57 -10.66
C TYR A 148 -0.66 3.77 -11.86
N LEU A 149 -1.97 3.53 -11.91
CA LEU A 149 -2.66 2.92 -13.05
C LEU A 149 -3.82 3.81 -13.50
N PRO A 150 -4.01 3.98 -14.82
CA PRO A 150 -5.13 4.72 -15.35
C PRO A 150 -6.47 4.12 -14.96
N THR A 151 -7.51 4.92 -15.18
CA THR A 151 -8.88 4.42 -15.10
C THR A 151 -9.09 3.30 -16.11
N ILE A 152 -9.41 2.11 -15.60
CA ILE A 152 -9.68 0.90 -16.36
C ILE A 152 -11.15 0.52 -16.22
N SER A 153 -11.78 0.15 -17.32
CA SER A 153 -13.07 -0.54 -17.36
C SER A 153 -12.97 -1.87 -18.14
N LEU A 154 -13.91 -2.78 -17.92
CA LEU A 154 -13.93 -4.05 -18.67
C LEU A 154 -14.17 -3.84 -20.17
N ASP A 155 -14.87 -2.78 -20.56
CA ASP A 155 -15.16 -2.48 -21.96
C ASP A 155 -13.89 -2.06 -22.74
N GLN A 156 -12.89 -1.51 -22.06
CA GLN A 156 -11.60 -1.14 -22.65
C GLN A 156 -10.65 -2.33 -22.87
N LEU A 157 -10.94 -3.47 -22.23
CA LEU A 157 -10.11 -4.68 -22.29
C LEU A 157 -10.61 -5.72 -23.30
N ARG A 158 -11.71 -5.40 -24.00
CA ARG A 158 -12.27 -6.19 -25.11
C ARG A 158 -11.63 -5.76 -26.42
#